data_AF-A0A0A0AYC6-F1
#
_entry.id   AF-A0A0A0AYC6-F1
#
_cell.length_a   1.000
_cell.length_b   1.000
_cell.length_c   1.000
_cell.angle_alpha   90.00
_cell.angle_beta   90.00
_cell.angle_gamma   90.00
#
_symmetry.space_group_name_H-M   'P 1'
#
loop_
_entity.id
_entity.type
_entity.pdbx_description
1 polymer ?
#
loop_
_entity_poly.entity_id
_entity_poly.type
_entity_poly.pdbx_seq_one_letter_code
_entity_poly.pdbx_strand_id
1 'polypeptide(L)'
;SEVQFRPYRTDDFITRLYYETPRLTVLNQTWVLKARVNDSERNPNLSCKRTLSFQLTLKSKVNAPLECSFLLLEGPYDDVQIRPVIYHFVFSNESNETDYLALPIRDSVECNKLLAAKNINLRLFLFQIQK
;
A
#
# COMPACT_ATOMS: atom_id res chain seq x y z
N SER A 1 6.90 -9.68 5.53
CA SER A 1 5.93 -10.56 4.85
C SER A 1 5.91 -10.23 3.37
N GLU A 2 5.81 -11.22 2.50
CA GLU A 2 5.54 -10.97 1.07
C GLU A 2 4.05 -10.70 0.86
N VAL A 3 3.74 -9.69 0.06
CA VAL A 3 2.37 -9.25 -0.19
C VAL A 3 2.13 -9.12 -1.69
N GLN A 4 1.00 -9.68 -2.12
CA GLN A 4 0.57 -9.64 -3.51
C GLN A 4 -0.71 -8.82 -3.63
N PHE A 5 -0.59 -7.68 -4.27
CA PHE A 5 -1.68 -6.79 -4.62
C PHE A 5 -2.37 -7.30 -5.88
N ARG A 6 -3.69 -7.51 -5.78
CA ARG A 6 -4.55 -7.97 -6.87
C ARG A 6 -5.47 -6.83 -7.30
N PRO A 7 -5.64 -6.59 -8.60
CA PRO A 7 -6.52 -5.55 -9.08
C PRO A 7 -7.98 -5.90 -8.76
N TYR A 8 -8.75 -4.90 -8.35
CA TYR A 8 -10.21 -4.97 -8.27
C TYR A 8 -10.83 -3.70 -8.84
N ARG A 9 -12.08 -3.80 -9.28
CA ARG A 9 -12.84 -2.67 -9.82
C ARG A 9 -13.92 -2.28 -8.82
N THR A 10 -14.13 -0.98 -8.65
CA THR A 10 -15.33 -0.44 -7.99
C THR A 10 -16.35 -0.06 -9.05
N ASP A 11 -17.64 -0.11 -8.71
CA ASP A 11 -18.75 0.25 -9.62
C ASP A 11 -18.87 1.76 -9.87
N ASP A 12 -17.80 2.52 -9.66
CA ASP A 12 -17.80 3.97 -9.83
C ASP A 12 -17.79 4.37 -11.32
N PHE A 13 -18.48 5.47 -11.63
CA PHE A 13 -18.60 6.05 -12.98
C PHE A 13 -17.25 6.36 -13.67
N ILE A 14 -16.17 6.47 -12.89
CA ILE A 14 -14.79 6.62 -13.35
C ILE A 14 -14.05 5.34 -12.99
N THR A 15 -13.47 4.66 -13.99
CA THR A 15 -12.66 3.45 -13.78
C THR A 15 -11.39 3.78 -13.00
N ARG A 16 -11.47 3.71 -11.68
CA ARG A 16 -10.31 3.84 -10.79
C ARG A 16 -9.69 2.48 -10.60
N LEU A 17 -8.38 2.40 -10.87
CA LEU A 17 -7.63 1.16 -10.71
C LEU A 17 -7.20 1.05 -9.24
N TYR A 18 -7.84 0.11 -8.53
CA TYR A 18 -7.50 -0.20 -7.15
C TYR A 18 -6.87 -1.58 -7.06
N TYR A 19 -6.05 -1.77 -6.04
CA TYR A 19 -5.43 -3.04 -5.72
C TYR A 19 -5.61 -3.34 -4.24
N GLU A 20 -5.75 -4.61 -3.89
CA GLU A 20 -5.83 -5.06 -2.51
C GLU A 20 -5.03 -6.35 -2.33
N THR A 21 -4.44 -6.54 -1.16
CA THR A 21 -3.83 -7.81 -0.78
C THR A 21 -4.85 -8.73 -0.11
N PRO A 22 -4.72 -10.06 -0.22
CA PRO A 22 -5.37 -10.96 0.73
C PRO A 22 -5.04 -10.57 2.18
N ARG A 23 -5.88 -11.04 3.12
CA ARG A 23 -5.59 -10.88 4.56
C ARG A 23 -4.26 -11.55 4.88
N LEU A 24 -3.36 -10.82 5.51
CA LEU A 24 -2.08 -11.33 6.00
C LEU A 24 -2.05 -11.29 7.52
N THR A 25 -1.37 -12.27 8.12
CA THR A 25 -1.19 -12.35 9.58
C THR A 25 0.25 -12.00 9.93
N VAL A 26 0.45 -10.90 10.64
CA VAL A 26 1.76 -10.41 11.09
C VAL A 26 1.58 -9.82 12.49
N LEU A 27 2.54 -10.06 13.40
CA LEU A 27 2.47 -9.61 14.80
C LEU A 27 1.20 -10.08 15.53
N ASN A 28 0.73 -11.30 15.24
CA ASN A 28 -0.54 -11.86 15.75
C ASN A 28 -1.79 -11.00 15.45
N GLN A 29 -1.70 -10.13 14.44
CA GLN A 29 -2.79 -9.30 13.96
C GLN A 29 -3.08 -9.58 12.49
N THR A 30 -4.31 -9.29 12.07
CA THR A 30 -4.74 -9.45 10.67
C THR A 30 -4.70 -8.10 9.98
N TRP A 31 -3.98 -8.03 8.85
CA TRP A 31 -3.79 -6.80 8.08
C TRP A 31 -4.24 -6.97 6.64
N VAL A 32 -4.59 -5.85 6.01
CA VAL A 32 -4.86 -5.73 4.58
C VAL A 32 -4.17 -4.47 4.09
N LEU A 33 -3.52 -4.55 2.93
CA LEU A 33 -3.01 -3.39 2.21
C LEU A 33 -3.93 -3.09 1.03
N LYS A 34 -4.24 -1.81 0.85
CA LYS A 34 -4.93 -1.28 -0.33
C LYS A 34 -4.01 -0.36 -1.07
N ALA A 35 -4.10 -0.31 -2.39
CA ALA A 35 -3.39 0.66 -3.20
C ALA A 35 -4.31 1.26 -4.26
N ARG A 36 -4.03 2.51 -4.65
CA ARG A 36 -4.76 3.24 -5.68
C ARG A 36 -3.78 3.94 -6.61
N VAL A 37 -4.14 3.99 -7.89
CA VAL A 37 -3.37 4.69 -8.91
C VAL A 37 -3.91 6.11 -9.08
N ASN A 38 -3.01 7.08 -9.06
CA ASN A 38 -3.26 8.52 -9.21
C ASN A 38 -4.08 9.13 -8.06
N ASP A 39 -3.55 10.18 -7.44
CA ASP A 39 -4.34 11.07 -6.60
C ASP A 39 -5.11 12.03 -7.50
N SER A 40 -6.28 11.58 -7.98
CA SER A 40 -7.44 12.42 -8.31
C SER A 40 -7.19 13.81 -8.90
N GLU A 41 -6.19 14.01 -9.76
CA GLU A 41 -5.98 15.32 -10.37
C GLU A 41 -7.09 15.54 -11.39
N ARG A 42 -7.88 16.58 -11.15
CA ARG A 42 -9.09 16.96 -11.91
C ARG A 42 -8.84 17.23 -13.39
N ASN A 43 -7.58 17.27 -13.84
CA ASN A 43 -7.18 17.54 -15.22
C ASN A 43 -6.36 16.38 -15.81
N PRO A 44 -6.99 15.48 -16.60
CA PRO A 44 -6.32 14.40 -17.32
C PRO A 44 -5.22 14.85 -18.30
N ASN A 45 -5.20 16.15 -18.66
CA ASN A 45 -4.29 16.73 -19.66
C ASN A 45 -2.99 17.30 -19.06
N LEU A 46 -2.80 17.30 -17.73
CA LEU A 46 -1.66 17.97 -17.08
C LEU A 46 -0.61 17.02 -16.50
N SER A 47 -0.91 15.73 -16.31
CA SER A 47 0.05 14.79 -15.73
C SER A 47 0.06 13.44 -16.45
N CYS A 48 1.15 13.18 -17.19
CA CYS A 48 1.49 11.83 -17.66
C CYS A 48 2.17 10.98 -16.57
N LYS A 49 2.28 11.48 -15.33
CA LYS A 49 2.99 10.80 -14.24
C LYS A 49 2.02 9.97 -13.42
N ARG A 50 2.05 8.65 -13.60
CA ARG A 50 1.32 7.72 -12.75
C ARG A 50 2.01 7.59 -11.39
N THR A 51 1.25 7.72 -10.32
CA THR A 51 1.69 7.48 -8.94
C THR A 51 0.87 6.36 -8.32
N LEU A 52 1.48 5.61 -7.40
CA LEU A 52 0.79 4.59 -6.61
C LEU A 52 0.82 5.02 -5.15
N SER A 53 -0.35 5.07 -4.52
CA SER A 53 -0.47 5.33 -3.07
C SER A 53 -1.07 4.10 -2.40
N PHE A 54 -0.73 3.85 -1.14
CA PHE A 54 -1.17 2.68 -0.38
C PHE A 54 -1.68 3.04 1.01
N GLN A 55 -2.53 2.18 1.56
CA GLN A 55 -3.10 2.30 2.89
C GLN A 55 -2.91 0.95 3.61
N LEU A 56 -2.44 0.98 4.85
CA LEU A 56 -2.37 -0.20 5.71
C LEU A 56 -3.58 -0.20 6.66
N THR A 57 -4.34 -1.29 6.66
CA THR A 57 -5.53 -1.45 7.51
C THR A 57 -5.38 -2.65 8.43
N LEU A 58 -5.55 -2.42 9.73
CA LEU A 58 -5.73 -3.42 10.76
C LEU A 58 -7.18 -3.93 10.75
N LYS A 59 -7.36 -5.24 10.57
CA LYS A 59 -8.68 -5.89 10.48
C LYS A 59 -9.07 -6.64 11.75
N SER A 60 -8.11 -7.02 12.59
CA SER A 60 -8.38 -7.61 13.91
C SER A 60 -8.64 -6.53 14.95
N LYS A 61 -9.37 -6.89 16.01
CA LYS A 61 -9.53 -6.03 17.20
C LYS A 61 -8.26 -6.10 18.05
N VAL A 62 -7.93 -4.99 18.67
CA VAL A 62 -6.79 -4.88 19.59
C VAL A 62 -7.25 -4.54 21.00
N ASN A 63 -6.53 -5.06 21.99
CA ASN A 63 -6.81 -4.80 23.40
C ASN A 63 -6.22 -3.46 23.87
N ALA A 64 -5.21 -2.96 23.16
CA ALA A 64 -4.55 -1.68 23.42
C ALA A 64 -4.04 -1.10 22.09
N PRO A 65 -3.80 0.22 22.01
CA PRO A 65 -3.21 0.83 20.82
C PRO A 65 -1.87 0.19 20.44
N LEU A 66 -1.69 -0.11 19.16
CA LEU A 66 -0.48 -0.69 18.59
C LEU A 66 0.32 0.38 17.85
N GLU A 67 1.42 0.80 18.44
CA GLU A 67 2.40 1.67 17.78
C GLU A 67 3.27 0.85 16.82
N CYS A 68 3.23 1.20 15.55
CA CYS A 68 3.89 0.45 14.49
C CYS A 68 4.71 1.35 13.56
N SER A 69 5.89 0.86 13.19
CA SER A 69 6.68 1.35 12.05
C SER A 69 6.56 0.39 10.89
N PHE A 70 6.39 0.89 9.67
CA PHE A 70 6.28 0.04 8.49
C PHE A 70 6.85 0.67 7.22
N LEU A 71 7.20 -0.18 6.26
CA LEU A 71 7.59 0.22 4.92
C LEU A 71 7.27 -0.88 3.91
N LEU A 72 7.13 -0.49 2.65
CA LEU A 72 7.00 -1.37 1.50
C LEU A 72 8.23 -1.27 0.61
N LEU A 73 8.76 -2.42 0.21
CA LEU A 73 9.85 -2.54 -0.75
C LEU A 73 9.48 -3.54 -1.84
N GLU A 74 10.31 -3.64 -2.87
CA GLU A 74 10.20 -4.62 -3.94
C GLU A 74 10.11 -6.06 -3.42
N GLY A 75 9.28 -6.86 -4.08
CA GLY A 75 9.21 -8.30 -3.85
C GLY A 75 10.42 -9.02 -4.45
N PRO A 76 10.65 -10.29 -4.11
CA PRO A 76 11.68 -11.08 -4.78
C PRO A 76 11.38 -11.18 -6.28
N TYR A 77 12.42 -11.07 -7.10
CA TYR A 77 12.36 -11.14 -8.58
C TYR A 77 11.64 -9.97 -9.27
N ASP A 78 11.32 -8.90 -8.55
CA ASP A 78 10.84 -7.65 -9.15
C ASP A 78 12.01 -6.68 -9.30
N ASP A 79 12.14 -6.04 -10.46
CA ASP A 79 13.24 -5.11 -10.80
C ASP A 79 12.88 -3.65 -10.49
N VAL A 80 11.70 -3.43 -9.90
CA VAL A 80 11.17 -2.08 -9.63
C VAL A 80 11.92 -1.43 -8.47
N GLN A 81 12.44 -0.23 -8.70
CA GLN A 81 13.19 0.51 -7.70
C GLN A 81 12.28 1.37 -6.81
N ILE A 82 12.14 0.97 -5.55
CA ILE A 82 11.37 1.68 -4.53
C ILE A 82 12.33 2.24 -3.48
N ARG A 83 12.20 3.53 -3.15
CA ARG A 83 13.01 4.12 -2.07
C ARG A 83 12.48 3.67 -0.71
N PRO A 84 13.33 3.23 0.23
CA PRO A 84 12.88 2.89 1.57
C PRO A 84 12.39 4.16 2.29
N VAL A 85 11.12 4.17 2.69
CA VAL A 85 10.54 5.22 3.54
C VAL A 85 9.80 4.55 4.69
N ILE A 86 10.19 4.89 5.92
CA ILE A 86 9.59 4.34 7.15
C ILE A 86 8.43 5.24 7.55
N TYR A 87 7.25 4.65 7.63
CA TYR A 87 6.03 5.28 8.12
C TYR A 87 5.75 4.84 9.54
N HIS A 88 5.11 5.72 10.31
CA HIS A 88 4.75 5.49 11.71
C HIS A 88 3.27 5.71 11.89
N PHE A 89 2.61 4.80 12.59
CA PHE A 89 1.19 4.92 12.89
C PHE A 89 0.83 4.19 14.18
N VAL A 90 -0.16 4.72 14.91
CA VAL A 90 -0.71 4.10 16.12
C VAL A 90 -2.10 3.56 15.79
N PHE A 91 -2.21 2.24 15.66
CA PHE A 91 -3.48 1.58 15.35
C PHE A 91 -4.30 1.38 16.63
N SER A 92 -5.59 1.72 16.59
CA SER A 92 -6.57 1.42 17.65
C SER A 92 -7.86 0.87 17.05
N ASN A 93 -8.85 0.56 17.89
CA ASN A 93 -10.16 0.12 17.39
C ASN A 93 -10.95 1.27 16.76
N GLU A 94 -10.61 2.53 17.08
CA GLU A 94 -11.18 3.76 16.53
C GLU A 94 -10.40 4.25 15.31
N SER A 95 -9.10 3.95 15.24
CA SER A 95 -8.21 4.33 14.15
C SER A 95 -7.45 3.11 13.64
N ASN A 96 -8.10 2.35 12.77
CA ASN A 96 -7.59 1.06 12.30
C ASN A 96 -6.96 1.11 10.90
N GLU A 97 -6.91 2.27 10.26
CA GLU A 97 -6.30 2.46 8.96
C GLU A 97 -5.51 3.76 8.88
N THR A 98 -4.43 3.71 8.10
CA THR A 98 -3.61 4.90 7.82
C THR A 98 -4.31 5.80 6.81
N ASP A 99 -3.81 7.01 6.61
CA ASP A 99 -4.08 7.72 5.35
C ASP A 99 -3.47 6.97 4.16
N TYR A 100 -3.83 7.40 2.94
CA TYR A 100 -3.12 6.95 1.74
C TYR A 100 -1.75 7.60 1.68
N LEU A 101 -0.71 6.76 1.73
CA LEU A 101 0.69 7.13 1.70
C LEU A 101 1.25 6.89 0.29
N ALA A 102 1.99 7.84 -0.26
CA ALA A 102 2.61 7.67 -1.56
C ALA A 102 3.68 6.57 -1.51
N LEU A 103 3.63 5.58 -2.41
CA LEU A 103 4.71 4.62 -2.58
C LEU A 103 5.86 5.34 -3.33
N PRO A 104 7.05 5.47 -2.73
CA PRO A 104 8.14 6.30 -3.25
C PRO A 104 8.93 5.59 -4.37
N ILE A 105 8.23 5.25 -5.45
CA ILE A 105 8.79 4.70 -6.68
C ILE A 105 9.73 5.74 -7.30
N ARG A 106 10.87 5.29 -7.85
CA ARG A 106 11.93 6.17 -8.39
C ARG A 106 11.42 7.15 -9.45
N ASP A 107 10.69 6.65 -10.44
CA ASP A 107 10.16 7.45 -11.54
C ASP A 107 8.89 6.82 -12.14
N SER A 108 8.31 7.50 -13.13
CA SER A 108 7.10 7.05 -13.82
C SER A 108 7.31 5.81 -14.70
N VAL A 109 8.54 5.53 -15.13
CA VAL A 109 8.86 4.33 -15.93
C VAL A 109 8.75 3.10 -15.03
N GLU A 110 9.38 3.16 -13.86
CA GLU A 110 9.30 2.11 -12.83
C GLU A 110 7.85 1.90 -12.35
N CYS A 111 7.10 2.99 -12.16
CA CYS A 111 5.68 2.89 -11.81
C CYS A 111 4.87 2.19 -12.91
N ASN A 112 5.12 2.51 -14.19
CA ASN A 112 4.43 1.84 -15.29
C ASN A 112 4.79 0.35 -15.41
N LYS A 113 6.04 -0.04 -15.12
CA LYS A 113 6.43 -1.46 -15.05
C LYS A 113 5.61 -2.19 -13.99
N LEU A 114 5.53 -1.61 -12.78
CA LEU A 114 4.75 -2.17 -11.68
C LEU A 114 3.27 -2.32 -12.06
N LEU A 115 2.68 -1.31 -12.69
CA LEU A 115 1.27 -1.31 -13.10
C LEU A 115 0.97 -2.23 -14.30
N ALA A 116 1.95 -2.54 -15.14
CA ALA A 116 1.81 -3.46 -16.25
C ALA A 116 1.79 -4.94 -15.81
N ALA A 117 2.30 -5.23 -14.60
CA ALA A 117 2.26 -6.57 -14.04
C ALA A 117 0.81 -6.99 -13.71
N LYS A 118 0.51 -8.28 -13.93
CA LYS A 118 -0.81 -8.86 -13.60
C LYS A 118 -1.14 -8.72 -12.10
N ASN A 119 -0.12 -8.90 -11.26
CA ASN A 119 -0.16 -8.69 -9.83
C ASN A 119 1.06 -7.86 -9.43
N ILE A 120 0.90 -7.01 -8.42
CA ILE A 120 2.00 -6.21 -7.87
C ILE A 120 2.53 -6.96 -6.64
N ASN A 121 3.80 -7.39 -6.66
CA ASN A 121 4.39 -8.11 -5.54
C ASN A 121 5.36 -7.19 -4.79
N LEU A 122 5.07 -6.95 -3.52
CA LEU A 122 5.90 -6.13 -2.64
C LEU A 122 6.23 -6.91 -1.37
N ARG A 123 7.18 -6.39 -0.59
CA ARG A 123 7.51 -6.89 0.74
C ARG A 123 7.14 -5.85 1.79
N LEU A 124 6.23 -6.24 2.68
CA LEU A 124 5.88 -5.46 3.87
C LEU A 124 6.84 -5.77 5.01
N PHE A 125 7.47 -4.73 5.52
CA PHE A 125 8.17 -4.73 6.79
C PHE A 125 7.29 -4.00 7.79
N LEU A 126 6.99 -4.67 8.91
CA LEU A 126 6.11 -4.15 9.95
C LEU A 126 6.76 -4.47 11.30
N PHE A 127 6.98 -3.43 12.09
CA PHE A 127 7.63 -3.49 13.39
C PHE A 127 6.67 -2.92 14.42
N GLN A 128 6.45 -3.66 15.51
CA GLN A 128 5.76 -3.13 16.66
C GLN A 128 6.78 -2.47 17.59
N ILE A 129 6.53 -1.22 17.96
CA ILE A 129 7.33 -0.53 18.97
C ILE A 129 6.82 -1.01 20.33
N GLN A 130 7.68 -1.71 21.08
CA GLN A 130 7.43 -2.08 22.47
C GLN A 130 8.16 -1.07 23.36
N LYS A 131 7.46 -0.54 24.36
CA LYS A 131 8.04 0.27 25.43
C LYS A 131 8.53 -0.62 26.56
#